data_AF-A0A2K8PHX5-F1
#
_entry.id   AF-A0A2K8PHX5-F1
#
_cell.length_a   1.000
_cell.length_b   1.000
_cell.length_c   1.000
_cell.angle_alpha   90.00
_cell.angle_beta   90.00
_cell.angle_gamma   90.00
#
_symmetry.space_group_name_H-M   'P 1'
#
loop_
_entity.id
_entity.type
_entity.pdbx_description
1 polymer ?
#
loop_
_entity_poly.entity_id
_entity_poly.type
_entity_poly.pdbx_seq_one_letter_code
_entity_poly.pdbx_strand_id
1 'polypeptide(L)'
;MPGGRLTQQERQQIALGVADGLAYAEIARRLDRPTSTVTREVMRNGGPAGYRADLAQRATERRTQRRGQTPSRSPQAPEPAHGRDPEALRAYEETFTTVLVQSGMPTMMARVLTCLFTTDEGSLTASELVRRLQVSPASVSKAISYLDGQGLVRRERDERRRERYVADNDVWYQSMMASARGTAVLAETARQGVGILGADTPAAVRLENIARFVDFVSESISRAADQAREILHTKPESTPDGDTAADGPAADDGPAADAAAPGPGRG
;
A
#
# COMPACT_ATOMS: atom_id res chain seq x y z
N MET A 1 29.69 -30.21 -5.78
CA MET A 1 29.12 -28.85 -5.72
C MET A 1 27.62 -28.97 -5.47
N PRO A 2 27.09 -28.58 -4.30
CA PRO A 2 25.66 -28.71 -4.06
C PRO A 2 24.93 -27.67 -4.92
N GLY A 3 24.46 -28.10 -6.10
CA GLY A 3 23.67 -27.28 -7.04
C GLY A 3 22.17 -27.31 -6.74
N GLY A 4 21.78 -27.61 -5.50
CA GLY A 4 20.38 -27.70 -5.07
C GLY A 4 19.78 -26.35 -4.70
N ARG A 5 18.44 -26.27 -4.72
CA ARG A 5 17.68 -25.10 -4.23
C ARG A 5 18.08 -24.77 -2.79
N LEU A 6 18.14 -23.48 -2.46
CA LEU A 6 18.35 -23.04 -1.08
C LEU A 6 17.22 -23.55 -0.19
N THR A 7 17.60 -24.22 0.88
CA THR A 7 16.74 -24.68 1.98
C THR A 7 16.22 -23.50 2.80
N GLN A 8 15.19 -23.73 3.61
CA GLN A 8 14.66 -22.71 4.51
C GLN A 8 15.71 -22.24 5.52
N GLN A 9 16.53 -23.16 6.05
CA GLN A 9 17.60 -22.84 6.99
C GLN A 9 18.68 -21.95 6.36
N GLU A 10 19.10 -22.25 5.12
CA GLU A 10 20.05 -21.40 4.39
C GLU A 10 19.46 -20.00 4.13
N ARG A 11 18.15 -19.89 3.82
CA ARG A 11 17.47 -18.60 3.65
C ARG A 11 17.43 -17.79 4.95
N GLN A 12 17.25 -18.43 6.10
CA GLN A 12 17.29 -17.77 7.41
C GLN A 12 18.69 -17.21 7.69
N GLN A 13 19.74 -17.96 7.38
CA GLN A 13 21.13 -17.50 7.53
C GLN A 13 21.48 -16.36 6.56
N ILE A 14 20.91 -16.35 5.35
CA ILE A 14 21.02 -15.18 4.45
C ILE A 14 20.32 -13.97 5.07
N ALA A 15 19.13 -14.13 5.64
CA ALA A 15 18.38 -13.02 6.25
C ALA A 15 19.13 -12.40 7.44
N LEU A 16 19.72 -13.23 8.30
CA LEU A 16 20.57 -12.75 9.39
C LEU A 16 21.79 -11.99 8.87
N GLY A 17 22.51 -12.56 7.90
CA GLY A 17 23.69 -11.90 7.34
C GLY A 17 23.39 -10.58 6.63
N VAL A 18 22.22 -10.45 5.98
CA VAL A 18 21.78 -9.21 5.36
C VAL A 18 21.38 -8.17 6.41
N ALA A 19 20.69 -8.59 7.48
CA ALA A 19 20.34 -7.70 8.60
C ALA A 19 21.57 -7.18 9.35
N ASP A 20 22.61 -8.01 9.47
CA ASP A 20 23.91 -7.65 10.05
C ASP A 20 24.79 -6.83 9.10
N GLY A 21 24.31 -6.51 7.88
CA GLY A 21 25.05 -5.71 6.90
C GLY A 21 26.26 -6.41 6.28
N LEU A 22 26.34 -7.74 6.35
CA LEU A 22 27.45 -8.51 5.77
C LEU A 22 27.43 -8.46 4.24
N ALA A 23 28.62 -8.43 3.64
CA ALA A 23 28.77 -8.55 2.20
C ALA A 23 28.27 -9.93 1.70
N TYR A 24 27.61 -9.97 0.53
CA TYR A 24 27.04 -11.23 0.00
C TYR A 24 28.06 -12.34 -0.22
N ALA A 25 29.31 -11.99 -0.50
CA ALA A 25 30.41 -12.95 -0.61
C ALA A 25 30.70 -13.65 0.75
N GLU A 26 30.59 -12.92 1.85
CA GLU A 26 30.76 -13.45 3.21
C GLU A 26 29.66 -14.44 3.57
N ILE A 27 28.40 -14.05 3.34
CA ILE A 27 27.23 -14.89 3.57
C ILE A 27 27.34 -16.17 2.75
N ALA A 28 27.74 -16.06 1.48
CA ALA A 28 27.89 -17.20 0.59
C ALA A 28 28.97 -18.19 1.05
N ARG A 29 30.12 -17.70 1.56
CA ARG A 29 31.17 -18.56 2.14
C ARG A 29 30.67 -19.32 3.37
N ARG A 30 29.90 -18.68 4.25
CA ARG A 30 29.34 -19.33 5.46
C ARG A 30 28.34 -20.45 5.13
N LEU A 31 27.68 -20.35 3.97
CA LEU A 31 26.71 -21.32 3.48
C LEU A 31 27.33 -22.41 2.59
N ASP A 32 28.63 -22.32 2.28
CA ASP A 32 29.29 -23.11 1.23
C ASP A 32 28.53 -23.05 -0.11
N ARG A 33 28.07 -21.84 -0.49
CA ARG A 33 27.34 -21.58 -1.73
C ARG A 33 28.03 -20.52 -2.59
N PRO A 34 27.81 -20.51 -3.92
CA PRO A 34 28.28 -19.41 -4.77
C PRO A 34 27.66 -18.06 -4.39
N THR A 35 28.45 -16.99 -4.45
CA THR A 35 27.98 -15.61 -4.17
C THR A 35 26.80 -15.21 -5.05
N SER A 36 26.81 -15.60 -6.32
CA SER A 36 25.72 -15.35 -7.27
C SER A 36 24.39 -16.00 -6.87
N THR A 37 24.40 -17.03 -6.02
CA THR A 37 23.19 -17.65 -5.47
C THR A 37 22.56 -16.74 -4.41
N VAL A 38 23.37 -16.21 -3.49
CA VAL A 38 22.91 -15.29 -2.43
C VAL A 38 22.44 -13.97 -3.05
N THR A 39 23.19 -13.38 -3.99
CA THR A 39 22.79 -12.13 -4.64
C THR A 39 21.46 -12.27 -5.39
N ARG A 40 21.29 -13.33 -6.19
CA ARG A 40 20.03 -13.56 -6.92
C ARG A 40 18.88 -13.86 -5.98
N GLU A 41 19.12 -14.60 -4.91
CA GLU A 41 18.13 -14.90 -3.88
C GLU A 41 17.66 -13.62 -3.19
N VAL A 42 18.58 -12.77 -2.73
CA VAL A 42 18.25 -11.51 -2.06
C VAL A 42 17.51 -10.55 -3.00
N MET A 43 18.04 -10.33 -4.20
CA MET A 43 17.44 -9.41 -5.17
C MET A 43 16.06 -9.87 -5.65
N ARG A 44 15.86 -11.19 -5.78
CA ARG A 44 14.57 -11.75 -6.23
C ARG A 44 13.47 -11.69 -5.16
N ASN A 45 13.82 -11.55 -3.88
CA ASN A 45 12.87 -11.62 -2.77
C ASN A 45 12.89 -10.34 -1.91
N GLY A 46 12.95 -9.17 -2.54
CA GLY A 46 12.78 -7.87 -1.87
C GLY A 46 14.04 -7.06 -1.64
N GLY A 47 15.20 -7.53 -2.11
CA GLY A 47 16.48 -6.79 -2.02
C GLY A 47 17.02 -6.68 -0.59
N PRO A 48 18.20 -6.07 -0.39
CA PRO A 48 18.86 -6.01 0.92
C PRO A 48 18.01 -5.39 2.03
N ALA A 49 17.23 -4.34 1.74
CA ALA A 49 16.39 -3.66 2.73
C ALA A 49 15.10 -4.43 3.09
N GLY A 50 14.67 -5.35 2.23
CA GLY A 50 13.37 -6.04 2.36
C GLY A 50 13.45 -7.56 2.43
N TYR A 51 14.64 -8.15 2.42
CA TYR A 51 14.80 -9.60 2.35
C TYR A 51 14.30 -10.29 3.61
N ARG A 52 13.36 -11.24 3.43
CA ARG A 52 12.82 -12.08 4.51
C ARG A 52 12.81 -13.55 4.09
N ALA A 53 13.39 -14.41 4.92
CA ALA A 53 13.56 -15.84 4.62
C ALA A 53 12.23 -16.58 4.37
N ASP A 54 11.21 -16.32 5.20
CA ASP A 54 9.91 -17.00 5.08
C ASP A 54 9.13 -16.58 3.83
N LEU A 55 9.24 -15.31 3.42
CA LEU A 55 8.65 -14.82 2.18
C LEU A 55 9.33 -15.46 0.97
N ALA A 56 10.66 -15.56 1.01
CA ALA A 56 11.44 -16.18 -0.07
C ALA A 56 11.15 -17.68 -0.22
N GLN A 57 10.93 -18.39 0.90
CA GLN A 57 10.54 -19.80 0.91
C GLN A 57 9.14 -20.00 0.29
N ARG A 58 8.13 -19.24 0.72
CA ARG A 58 6.76 -19.30 0.17
C ARG A 58 6.71 -18.95 -1.31
N ALA A 59 7.45 -17.93 -1.75
CA ALA A 59 7.56 -17.57 -3.16
C ALA A 59 8.14 -18.71 -4.01
N THR A 60 9.07 -19.46 -3.44
CA THR A 60 9.74 -20.59 -4.08
C THR A 60 8.85 -21.83 -4.16
N GLU A 61 7.99 -22.06 -3.17
CA GLU A 61 6.94 -23.10 -3.17
C GLU A 61 5.82 -22.81 -4.16
N ARG A 62 5.29 -21.56 -4.18
CA ARG A 62 4.26 -21.13 -5.13
C ARG A 62 4.69 -21.33 -6.59
N ARG A 63 5.96 -21.04 -6.92
CA ARG A 63 6.51 -21.28 -8.26
C ARG A 63 6.56 -22.76 -8.64
N THR A 64 6.87 -23.64 -7.69
CA THR A 64 6.86 -25.09 -7.92
C THR A 64 5.43 -25.60 -8.15
N GLN A 65 4.46 -25.11 -7.38
CA GLN A 65 3.05 -25.46 -7.53
C GLN A 65 2.48 -25.00 -8.88
N ARG A 66 2.80 -23.79 -9.33
CA ARG A 66 2.33 -23.26 -10.63
C ARG A 66 2.92 -23.99 -11.83
N ARG A 67 4.13 -24.55 -11.73
CA ARG A 67 4.72 -25.35 -12.82
C ARG A 67 3.97 -26.67 -13.06
N GLY A 68 3.13 -27.11 -12.13
CA GLY A 68 2.21 -28.24 -12.28
C GLY A 68 0.82 -27.87 -12.84
N GLN A 69 0.49 -26.59 -12.99
CA GLN A 69 -0.79 -26.12 -13.55
C GLN A 69 -0.54 -25.25 -14.79
N THR A 70 -0.61 -25.87 -15.95
CA THR A 70 -0.63 -25.17 -17.25
C THR A 70 -1.94 -24.38 -17.37
N PRO A 71 -1.92 -23.04 -17.54
CA PRO A 71 -3.15 -22.27 -17.60
C PRO A 71 -3.75 -22.27 -19.02
N SER A 72 -5.03 -22.63 -19.13
CA SER A 72 -5.86 -22.37 -20.30
C SER A 72 -6.19 -20.88 -20.41
N ARG A 73 -6.05 -20.33 -21.62
CA ARG A 73 -6.17 -18.90 -21.93
C ARG A 73 -7.65 -18.51 -22.10
N SER A 74 -8.10 -17.51 -21.37
CA SER A 74 -9.41 -16.85 -21.54
C SER A 74 -9.29 -15.33 -21.32
N PRO A 75 -10.24 -14.53 -21.86
CA PRO A 75 -9.97 -13.23 -22.51
C PRO A 75 -9.49 -12.10 -21.59
N GLN A 76 -8.60 -11.28 -22.15
CA GLN A 76 -7.91 -10.13 -21.55
C GLN A 76 -8.81 -9.25 -20.67
N ALA A 77 -8.38 -9.12 -19.40
CA ALA A 77 -8.68 -7.95 -18.59
C ALA A 77 -8.15 -6.68 -19.30
N PRO A 78 -8.81 -5.52 -19.13
CA PRO A 78 -8.34 -4.26 -19.71
C PRO A 78 -6.88 -4.02 -19.29
N GLU A 79 -6.07 -3.55 -20.23
CA GLU A 79 -4.66 -3.24 -19.97
C GLU A 79 -4.58 -2.29 -18.76
N PRO A 80 -3.69 -2.57 -17.78
CA PRO A 80 -3.53 -1.68 -16.64
C PRO A 80 -3.14 -0.30 -17.15
N ALA A 81 -4.03 0.69 -16.98
CA ALA A 81 -3.98 2.03 -17.57
C ALA A 81 -2.71 2.85 -17.23
N HIS A 82 -1.82 2.29 -16.40
CA HIS A 82 -0.64 2.96 -15.85
C HIS A 82 0.63 2.10 -15.97
N GLY A 83 0.63 1.04 -16.80
CA GLY A 83 1.83 0.21 -17.05
C GLY A 83 2.34 -0.58 -15.83
N ARG A 84 1.52 -0.73 -14.77
CA ARG A 84 1.90 -1.43 -13.54
C ARG A 84 2.00 -2.93 -13.79
N ASP A 85 3.02 -3.56 -13.21
CA ASP A 85 3.12 -5.00 -13.16
C ASP A 85 1.95 -5.58 -12.33
N PRO A 86 1.03 -6.36 -12.96
CA PRO A 86 -0.09 -6.94 -12.26
C PRO A 86 0.31 -8.00 -11.23
N GLU A 87 1.53 -8.54 -11.27
CA GLU A 87 2.06 -9.41 -10.21
C GLU A 87 2.48 -8.59 -8.98
N ALA A 88 3.21 -7.49 -9.18
CA ALA A 88 3.58 -6.57 -8.12
C ALA A 88 2.36 -5.98 -7.39
N LEU A 89 1.31 -5.55 -8.13
CA LEU A 89 0.08 -5.02 -7.53
C LEU A 89 -0.62 -6.05 -6.64
N ARG A 90 -0.73 -7.31 -7.10
CA ARG A 90 -1.33 -8.38 -6.30
C ARG A 90 -0.52 -8.70 -5.04
N ALA A 91 0.81 -8.68 -5.13
CA ALA A 91 1.67 -8.87 -3.96
C ALA A 91 1.51 -7.74 -2.93
N TYR A 92 1.37 -6.50 -3.42
CA TYR A 92 1.06 -5.35 -2.57
C TYR A 92 -0.32 -5.50 -1.90
N GLU A 93 -1.36 -5.86 -2.66
CA GLU A 93 -2.71 -6.09 -2.11
C GLU A 93 -2.73 -7.17 -1.02
N GLU A 94 -2.02 -8.28 -1.21
CA GLU A 94 -1.89 -9.34 -0.20
C GLU A 94 -1.19 -8.82 1.07
N THR A 95 -0.12 -8.04 0.90
CA THR A 95 0.63 -7.42 2.01
C THR A 95 -0.26 -6.44 2.78
N PHE A 96 -0.95 -5.56 2.06
CA PHE A 96 -1.80 -4.55 2.67
C PHE A 96 -3.02 -5.15 3.37
N THR A 97 -3.63 -6.18 2.78
CA THR A 97 -4.67 -6.99 3.42
C THR A 97 -4.16 -7.59 4.73
N THR A 98 -2.94 -8.12 4.75
CA THR A 98 -2.35 -8.73 5.95
C THR A 98 -2.18 -7.72 7.07
N VAL A 99 -1.74 -6.49 6.76
CA VAL A 99 -1.62 -5.40 7.74
C VAL A 99 -2.98 -5.05 8.36
N LEU A 100 -4.02 -4.92 7.55
CA LEU A 100 -5.38 -4.63 8.03
C LEU A 100 -5.94 -5.76 8.91
N VAL A 101 -5.63 -7.03 8.59
CA VAL A 101 -6.02 -8.16 9.44
C VAL A 101 -5.31 -8.12 10.78
N GLN A 102 -4.01 -7.78 10.79
CA GLN A 102 -3.24 -7.66 12.03
C GLN A 102 -3.72 -6.52 12.93
N SER A 103 -4.38 -5.50 12.39
CA SER A 103 -5.04 -4.45 13.18
C SER A 103 -6.40 -4.86 13.75
N GLY A 104 -6.79 -6.14 13.62
CA GLY A 104 -8.05 -6.67 14.17
C GLY A 104 -9.21 -6.70 13.18
N MET A 105 -9.01 -6.34 11.91
CA MET A 105 -10.07 -6.37 10.91
C MET A 105 -10.35 -7.80 10.43
N PRO A 106 -11.62 -8.22 10.28
CA PRO A 106 -11.93 -9.51 9.67
C PRO A 106 -11.40 -9.59 8.22
N THR A 107 -10.84 -10.74 7.85
CA THR A 107 -10.14 -10.94 6.56
C THR A 107 -10.94 -10.50 5.34
N MET A 108 -12.24 -10.79 5.28
CA MET A 108 -13.05 -10.40 4.11
C MET A 108 -13.25 -8.89 3.98
N MET A 109 -13.32 -8.18 5.10
CA MET A 109 -13.50 -6.74 5.15
C MET A 109 -12.20 -6.05 4.74
N ALA A 110 -11.06 -6.55 5.24
CA ALA A 110 -9.73 -6.11 4.83
C ALA A 110 -9.49 -6.29 3.32
N ARG A 111 -9.93 -7.41 2.74
CA ARG A 111 -9.85 -7.67 1.29
C ARG A 111 -10.71 -6.70 0.48
N VAL A 112 -11.95 -6.45 0.90
CA VAL A 112 -12.85 -5.48 0.23
C VAL A 112 -12.25 -4.07 0.29
N LEU A 113 -11.77 -3.66 1.45
CA LEU A 113 -11.18 -2.34 1.65
C LEU A 113 -9.90 -2.16 0.82
N THR A 114 -9.05 -3.19 0.77
CA THR A 114 -7.86 -3.20 -0.10
C THR A 114 -8.25 -3.00 -1.57
N CYS A 115 -9.24 -3.75 -2.08
CA CYS A 115 -9.69 -3.58 -3.47
C CYS A 115 -10.25 -2.18 -3.77
N LEU A 116 -10.89 -1.53 -2.79
CA LEU A 116 -11.38 -0.16 -2.95
C LEU A 116 -10.25 0.86 -2.92
N PHE A 117 -9.23 0.65 -2.09
CA PHE A 117 -8.05 1.54 -2.05
C PHE A 117 -7.13 1.41 -3.26
N THR A 118 -7.07 0.25 -3.90
CA THR A 118 -6.18 -0.01 -5.04
C THR A 118 -6.84 0.17 -6.40
N THR A 119 -8.13 0.52 -6.45
CA THR A 119 -8.85 0.71 -7.72
C THR A 119 -8.61 2.10 -8.31
N ASP A 120 -8.17 2.15 -9.57
CA ASP A 120 -7.94 3.41 -10.28
C ASP A 120 -9.24 4.20 -10.50
N GLU A 121 -10.39 3.53 -10.58
CA GLU A 121 -11.71 4.18 -10.70
C GLU A 121 -12.16 4.91 -9.42
N GLY A 122 -11.44 4.74 -8.30
CA GLY A 122 -11.80 5.28 -6.98
C GLY A 122 -13.08 4.69 -6.35
N SER A 123 -13.85 3.91 -7.11
CA SER A 123 -15.10 3.29 -6.68
C SER A 123 -15.31 1.94 -7.36
N LEU A 124 -16.11 1.06 -6.73
CA LEU A 124 -16.49 -0.24 -7.32
C LEU A 124 -17.95 -0.58 -7.01
N THR A 125 -18.60 -1.28 -7.93
CA THR A 125 -19.91 -1.90 -7.72
C THR A 125 -19.79 -3.24 -6.99
N ALA A 126 -20.90 -3.73 -6.44
CA ALA A 126 -20.95 -5.06 -5.80
C ALA A 126 -20.50 -6.19 -6.75
N SER A 127 -20.86 -6.11 -8.04
CA SER A 127 -20.54 -7.16 -9.01
C SER A 127 -19.06 -7.13 -9.44
N GLU A 128 -18.43 -5.97 -9.44
CA GLU A 128 -16.98 -5.83 -9.63
C GLU A 128 -16.21 -6.36 -8.43
N LEU A 129 -16.65 -6.07 -7.20
CA LEU A 129 -16.07 -6.63 -5.98
C LEU A 129 -16.15 -8.17 -5.98
N VAL A 130 -17.32 -8.74 -6.32
CA VAL A 130 -17.50 -10.19 -6.49
C VAL A 130 -16.49 -10.77 -7.47
N ARG A 131 -16.32 -10.13 -8.63
CA ARG A 131 -15.44 -10.59 -9.71
C ARG A 131 -13.96 -10.47 -9.34
N ARG A 132 -13.55 -9.36 -8.72
CA ARG A 132 -12.15 -9.12 -8.34
C ARG A 132 -11.74 -10.02 -7.18
N LEU A 133 -12.60 -10.17 -6.18
CA LEU A 133 -12.31 -10.96 -4.97
C LEU A 133 -12.57 -12.46 -5.14
N GLN A 134 -13.31 -12.86 -6.18
CA GLN A 134 -13.72 -14.25 -6.44
C GLN A 134 -14.49 -14.84 -5.23
N VAL A 135 -15.48 -14.08 -4.75
CA VAL A 135 -16.32 -14.46 -3.59
C VAL A 135 -17.80 -14.31 -3.91
N SER A 136 -18.68 -14.85 -3.06
CA SER A 136 -20.11 -14.77 -3.28
C SER A 136 -20.66 -13.35 -3.09
N PRO A 137 -21.76 -12.97 -3.79
CA PRO A 137 -22.44 -11.70 -3.58
C PRO A 137 -22.83 -11.46 -2.13
N ALA A 138 -23.29 -12.50 -1.43
CA ALA A 138 -23.64 -12.41 -0.01
C ALA A 138 -22.45 -12.03 0.89
N SER A 139 -21.24 -12.51 0.57
CA SER A 139 -20.02 -12.15 1.31
C SER A 139 -19.67 -10.68 1.10
N VAL A 140 -19.81 -10.18 -0.13
CA VAL A 140 -19.62 -8.76 -0.44
C VAL A 140 -20.66 -7.91 0.30
N SER A 141 -21.94 -8.27 0.24
CA SER A 141 -22.99 -7.52 0.96
C SER A 141 -22.74 -7.46 2.45
N LYS A 142 -22.33 -8.58 3.08
CA LYS A 142 -22.00 -8.60 4.52
C LYS A 142 -20.79 -7.72 4.85
N ALA A 143 -19.74 -7.79 4.02
CA ALA A 143 -18.55 -6.97 4.22
C ALA A 143 -18.86 -5.48 4.04
N ILE A 144 -19.62 -5.10 3.01
CA ILE A 144 -20.06 -3.72 2.78
C ILE A 144 -20.90 -3.22 3.95
N SER A 145 -21.92 -3.97 4.41
CA SER A 145 -22.73 -3.53 5.56
C SER A 145 -21.90 -3.34 6.83
N TYR A 146 -20.90 -4.21 7.06
CA TYR A 146 -19.98 -4.04 8.18
C TYR A 146 -19.11 -2.78 8.03
N LEU A 147 -18.50 -2.59 6.86
CA LEU A 147 -17.63 -1.45 6.58
C LEU A 147 -18.39 -0.13 6.62
N ASP A 148 -19.59 -0.08 6.05
CA ASP A 148 -20.53 1.05 6.10
C ASP A 148 -20.93 1.38 7.55
N GLY A 149 -21.25 0.37 8.37
CA GLY A 149 -21.54 0.56 9.79
C GLY A 149 -20.34 1.02 10.63
N GLN A 150 -19.12 0.83 10.15
CA GLN A 150 -17.88 1.35 10.74
C GLN A 150 -17.45 2.69 10.11
N GLY A 151 -18.22 3.23 9.15
CA GLY A 151 -17.88 4.43 8.40
C GLY A 151 -16.70 4.27 7.45
N LEU A 152 -16.28 3.03 7.14
CA LEU A 152 -15.12 2.67 6.31
C LEU A 152 -15.39 2.73 4.80
N VAL A 153 -16.65 2.71 4.40
CA VAL A 153 -17.10 2.74 3.02
C VAL A 153 -18.32 3.63 2.92
N ARG A 154 -18.39 4.46 1.86
CA ARG A 154 -19.58 5.24 1.52
C ARG A 154 -20.24 4.70 0.27
N ARG A 155 -21.57 4.78 0.24
CA ARG A 155 -22.39 4.44 -0.93
C ARG A 155 -22.65 5.69 -1.76
N GLU A 156 -22.37 5.59 -3.05
CA GLU A 156 -22.66 6.60 -4.06
C GLU A 156 -23.60 6.04 -5.12
N ARG A 157 -24.36 6.93 -5.75
CA ARG A 157 -25.16 6.60 -6.93
C ARG A 157 -24.47 7.22 -8.14
N ASP A 158 -24.07 6.36 -9.06
CA ASP A 158 -23.56 6.78 -10.37
C ASP A 158 -24.72 7.31 -11.26
N GLU A 159 -24.42 7.99 -12.36
CA GLU A 159 -25.37 8.57 -13.34
C GLU A 159 -26.40 7.54 -13.83
N ARG A 160 -26.01 6.26 -13.85
CA ARG A 160 -26.86 5.12 -14.24
C ARG A 160 -27.68 4.52 -13.08
N ARG A 161 -27.79 5.23 -11.94
CA ARG A 161 -28.41 4.81 -10.67
C ARG A 161 -27.91 3.49 -10.09
N ARG A 162 -26.67 3.11 -10.41
CA ARG A 162 -26.02 1.93 -9.80
C ARG A 162 -25.32 2.34 -8.51
N GLU A 163 -25.46 1.52 -7.48
CA GLU A 163 -24.72 1.71 -6.24
C GLU A 163 -23.23 1.42 -6.46
N ARG A 164 -22.40 2.41 -6.17
CA ARG A 164 -20.94 2.32 -6.13
C ARG A 164 -20.46 2.52 -4.71
N TYR A 165 -19.42 1.80 -4.35
CA TYR A 165 -18.78 1.87 -3.06
C TYR A 165 -17.45 2.59 -3.21
N VAL A 166 -17.21 3.55 -2.34
CA VAL A 166 -15.97 4.34 -2.26
C VAL A 166 -15.36 4.08 -0.90
N ALA A 167 -14.06 3.78 -0.86
CA ALA A 167 -13.32 3.84 0.40
C ALA A 167 -13.17 5.32 0.76
N ASP A 168 -13.76 5.71 1.89
CA ASP A 168 -13.77 7.12 2.27
C ASP A 168 -12.36 7.51 2.77
N ASN A 169 -11.81 8.64 2.30
CA ASN A 169 -10.50 9.11 2.78
C ASN A 169 -10.59 9.65 4.21
N ASP A 170 -11.80 10.06 4.63
CA ASP A 170 -12.07 10.46 6.01
C ASP A 170 -12.11 9.26 6.96
N VAL A 171 -12.02 8.03 6.46
CA VAL A 171 -12.01 6.80 7.27
C VAL A 171 -10.94 6.78 8.34
N TRP A 172 -9.74 7.20 7.99
CA TRP A 172 -8.63 7.24 8.94
C TRP A 172 -8.92 8.26 10.03
N TYR A 173 -9.45 9.42 9.65
CA TYR A 173 -9.91 10.45 10.58
C TYR A 173 -11.06 9.92 11.47
N GLN A 174 -12.12 9.36 10.89
CA GLN A 174 -13.27 8.82 11.63
C GLN A 174 -12.89 7.66 12.54
N SER A 175 -11.97 6.78 12.12
CA SER A 175 -11.46 5.66 12.92
C SER A 175 -10.59 6.14 14.08
N MET A 176 -9.73 7.14 13.86
CA MET A 176 -8.97 7.79 14.93
C MET A 176 -9.91 8.47 15.93
N MET A 177 -10.92 9.20 15.45
CA MET A 177 -11.93 9.83 16.31
C MET A 177 -12.79 8.81 17.07
N ALA A 178 -13.16 7.69 16.44
CA ALA A 178 -13.88 6.60 17.11
C ALA A 178 -13.02 5.93 18.20
N SER A 179 -11.73 5.70 17.91
CA SER A 179 -10.77 5.16 18.88
C SER A 179 -10.57 6.10 20.07
N ALA A 180 -10.46 7.42 19.81
CA ALA A 180 -10.39 8.44 20.84
C ALA A 180 -11.65 8.46 21.72
N ARG A 181 -12.86 8.40 21.13
CA ARG A 181 -14.12 8.28 21.88
C ARG A 181 -14.15 7.03 22.75
N GLY A 182 -13.73 5.87 22.21
CA GLY A 182 -13.68 4.62 22.98
C GLY A 182 -12.71 4.68 24.16
N THR A 183 -11.55 5.31 23.99
CA THR A 183 -10.59 5.53 25.08
C THR A 183 -11.13 6.52 26.11
N ALA A 184 -11.82 7.59 25.70
CA ALA A 184 -12.46 8.52 26.63
C ALA A 184 -13.53 7.83 27.50
N VAL A 185 -14.34 6.93 26.92
CA VAL A 185 -15.32 6.13 27.68
C VAL A 185 -14.64 5.23 28.71
N LEU A 186 -13.49 4.62 28.36
CA LEU A 186 -12.71 3.82 29.28
C LEU A 186 -12.19 4.65 30.47
N ALA A 187 -11.66 5.85 30.21
CA ALA A 187 -11.17 6.73 31.27
C ALA A 187 -12.29 7.18 32.21
N GLU A 188 -13.46 7.51 31.66
CA GLU A 188 -14.64 7.86 32.45
C GLU A 188 -15.13 6.69 33.31
N THR A 189 -15.17 5.48 32.74
CA THR A 189 -15.55 4.27 33.48
C THR A 189 -14.55 3.97 34.62
N ALA A 190 -13.26 4.19 34.39
CA ALA A 190 -12.24 4.03 35.42
C ALA A 190 -12.42 5.03 36.57
N ARG A 191 -12.76 6.30 36.29
CA ARG A 191 -13.10 7.31 37.31
C ARG A 191 -14.32 6.94 38.14
N GLN A 192 -15.36 6.39 37.51
CA GLN A 192 -16.53 5.90 38.26
C GLN A 192 -16.14 4.81 39.26
N GLY A 193 -15.23 3.92 38.87
CA GLY A 193 -14.68 2.88 39.75
C GLY A 193 -13.94 3.43 40.97
N VAL A 194 -13.28 4.59 40.87
CA VAL A 194 -12.63 5.28 42.00
C VAL A 194 -13.65 5.65 43.08
N GLY A 195 -14.80 6.19 42.68
CA GLY A 195 -15.88 6.56 43.60
C GLY A 195 -16.49 5.34 44.30
N ILE A 196 -16.59 4.21 43.61
CA ILE A 196 -17.16 2.96 44.15
C ILE A 196 -16.20 2.27 45.13
N LEU A 197 -14.92 2.20 44.79
CA LEU A 197 -13.91 1.49 45.57
C LEU A 197 -13.41 2.29 46.78
N GLY A 198 -13.68 3.59 46.82
CA GLY A 198 -13.14 4.52 47.81
C GLY A 198 -11.76 5.04 47.38
N ALA A 199 -11.63 6.37 47.35
CA ALA A 199 -10.47 7.07 46.79
C ALA A 199 -9.12 6.69 47.41
N ASP A 200 -9.12 6.29 48.69
CA ASP A 200 -7.91 5.95 49.43
C ASP A 200 -7.42 4.51 49.20
N THR A 201 -8.15 3.72 48.40
CA THR A 201 -7.75 2.34 48.15
C THR A 201 -6.65 2.24 47.10
N PRO A 202 -5.73 1.26 47.20
CA PRO A 202 -4.74 1.01 46.16
C PRO A 202 -5.36 0.71 44.78
N ALA A 203 -6.59 0.20 44.75
CA ALA A 203 -7.32 -0.05 43.51
C ALA A 203 -7.81 1.25 42.86
N ALA A 204 -8.36 2.18 43.65
CA ALA A 204 -8.70 3.52 43.19
C ALA A 204 -7.47 4.26 42.62
N VAL A 205 -6.32 4.20 43.29
CA VAL A 205 -5.07 4.80 42.79
C VAL A 205 -4.67 4.24 41.42
N ARG A 206 -4.81 2.93 41.20
CA ARG A 206 -4.53 2.32 39.88
C ARG A 206 -5.52 2.78 38.81
N LEU A 207 -6.82 2.79 39.11
CA LEU A 207 -7.84 3.24 38.17
C LEU A 207 -7.67 4.71 37.81
N GLU A 208 -7.35 5.56 38.79
CA GLU A 208 -7.07 6.98 38.58
C GLU A 208 -5.84 7.19 37.67
N ASN A 209 -4.78 6.40 37.86
CA ASN A 209 -3.62 6.44 36.98
C ASN A 209 -3.94 6.00 35.55
N ILE A 210 -4.77 4.96 35.38
CA ILE A 210 -5.25 4.52 34.06
C ILE A 210 -6.09 5.62 33.39
N ALA A 211 -7.05 6.20 34.13
CA ALA A 211 -7.91 7.26 33.63
C ALA A 211 -7.10 8.45 33.13
N ARG A 212 -6.13 8.92 33.95
CA ARG A 212 -5.25 10.04 33.59
C ARG A 212 -4.44 9.78 32.32
N PHE A 213 -3.86 8.58 32.19
CA PHE A 213 -3.08 8.22 31.01
C PHE A 213 -3.96 8.14 29.76
N VAL A 214 -5.09 7.45 29.85
CA VAL A 214 -5.98 7.21 28.71
C VAL A 214 -6.66 8.50 28.23
N ASP A 215 -7.03 9.42 29.13
CA ASP A 215 -7.53 10.75 28.77
C ASP A 215 -6.51 11.54 27.94
N PHE A 216 -5.27 11.61 28.42
CA PHE A 216 -4.20 12.32 27.71
C PHE A 216 -3.99 11.76 26.29
N VAL A 217 -4.00 10.43 26.16
CA VAL A 217 -3.88 9.75 24.86
C VAL A 217 -5.08 10.04 23.96
N SER A 218 -6.31 9.97 24.49
CA SER A 218 -7.54 10.24 23.74
C SER A 218 -7.58 11.68 23.19
N GLU A 219 -7.22 12.66 24.03
CA GLU A 219 -7.16 14.07 23.62
C GLU A 219 -6.08 14.31 22.56
N SER A 220 -4.91 13.67 22.74
CA SER A 220 -3.80 13.76 21.78
C SER A 220 -4.18 13.16 20.41
N ILE A 221 -4.83 12.00 20.39
CA ILE A 221 -5.32 11.36 19.16
C ILE A 221 -6.35 12.25 18.47
N SER A 222 -7.30 12.81 19.21
CA SER A 222 -8.34 13.68 18.65
C SER A 222 -7.73 14.93 18.02
N ARG A 223 -6.83 15.60 18.74
CA ARG A 223 -6.15 16.81 18.26
C ARG A 223 -5.31 16.55 17.01
N ALA A 224 -4.57 15.44 17.00
CA ALA A 224 -3.76 15.06 15.84
C ALA A 224 -4.63 14.71 14.62
N ALA A 225 -5.75 14.02 14.84
CA ALA A 225 -6.70 13.70 13.78
C ALA A 225 -7.32 14.97 13.17
N ASP A 226 -7.75 15.92 14.00
CA ASP A 226 -8.30 17.20 13.55
C ASP A 226 -7.30 18.01 12.71
N GLN A 227 -6.03 18.06 13.14
CA GLN A 227 -4.96 18.75 12.40
C GLN A 227 -4.61 18.06 11.08
N ALA A 228 -4.62 16.73 11.04
CA ALA A 228 -4.28 15.96 9.85
C ALA A 228 -5.43 15.87 8.83
N ARG A 229 -6.64 16.33 9.18
CA ARG A 229 -7.81 16.27 8.30
C ARG A 229 -7.59 17.01 6.98
N GLU A 230 -6.90 18.15 7.00
CA GLU A 230 -6.57 18.91 5.79
C GLU A 230 -5.55 18.20 4.89
N ILE A 231 -4.66 17.37 5.47
CA ILE A 231 -3.64 16.63 4.73
C ILE A 231 -4.29 15.57 3.83
N LEU A 232 -5.34 14.90 4.31
CA LEU A 232 -6.09 13.86 3.58
C LEU A 232 -6.84 14.40 2.36
N HIS A 233 -7.02 15.73 2.26
CA HIS A 233 -7.73 16.39 1.16
C HIS A 233 -6.81 17.11 0.17
N THR A 234 -5.49 16.92 0.25
CA THR A 234 -4.57 17.51 -0.73
C THR A 234 -4.82 16.86 -2.09
N LYS A 235 -5.53 17.59 -2.95
CA LYS A 235 -5.81 17.21 -4.35
C LYS A 235 -4.46 17.10 -5.08
N PRO A 236 -4.22 16.07 -5.90
CA PRO A 236 -3.06 16.09 -6.78
C PRO A 236 -3.15 17.36 -7.64
N GLU A 237 -2.10 18.17 -7.64
CA GLU A 237 -1.98 19.29 -8.58
C GLU A 237 -2.18 18.70 -9.98
N SER A 238 -3.29 19.08 -10.61
CA SER A 238 -3.42 18.89 -12.05
C SER A 238 -2.25 19.61 -12.67
N THR A 239 -1.33 18.86 -13.27
CA THR A 239 -0.28 19.40 -14.14
C THR A 239 -0.98 20.42 -15.06
N PRO A 240 -0.56 21.70 -15.10
CA PRO A 240 -1.14 22.65 -16.02
C PRO A 240 -0.92 22.08 -17.42
N ASP A 241 -2.01 21.82 -18.14
CA ASP A 241 -1.97 21.55 -19.56
C ASP A 241 -1.09 22.62 -20.20
N GLY A 242 -0.06 22.16 -20.92
CA GLY A 242 0.88 23.01 -21.62
C GLY A 242 0.18 23.75 -22.74
N ASP A 243 -0.47 24.86 -22.40
CA ASP A 243 -0.82 25.90 -23.33
C ASP A 243 0.34 26.90 -23.32
N THR A 244 1.32 26.65 -24.18
CA THR A 244 2.26 27.68 -24.63
C THR A 244 2.30 27.64 -26.13
N ALA A 245 1.33 28.34 -26.73
CA ALA A 245 1.62 29.15 -27.89
C ALA A 245 2.93 29.92 -27.65
N ALA A 246 3.93 29.67 -28.49
CA ALA A 246 5.09 30.52 -28.63
C ALA A 246 5.21 30.87 -30.11
N ASP A 247 4.69 32.07 -30.40
CA ASP A 247 5.06 32.91 -31.52
C ASP A 247 6.58 32.81 -31.80
N GLY A 248 6.91 32.56 -33.06
CA GLY A 248 8.27 32.79 -33.54
C GLY A 248 8.53 34.28 -33.73
N PRO A 249 9.80 34.72 -33.58
CA PRO A 249 10.23 35.92 -34.26
C PRO A 249 11.39 35.64 -35.23
N ALA A 250 11.15 36.16 -36.43
CA ALA A 250 12.07 36.87 -37.31
C ALA A 250 13.32 36.16 -37.85
N ALA A 251 13.28 35.99 -39.17
CA ALA A 251 14.43 35.84 -40.05
C ALA A 251 15.44 36.99 -39.85
N ASP A 252 16.72 36.63 -39.87
CA ASP A 252 17.83 37.55 -40.11
C ASP A 252 18.55 37.08 -41.38
N ASP A 253 18.61 38.00 -42.35
CA ASP A 253 19.06 37.79 -43.72
C ASP A 253 20.58 37.97 -43.85
N GLY A 254 21.29 36.84 -43.99
CA GLY A 254 22.46 36.66 -44.87
C GLY A 254 23.80 37.36 -44.55
N PRO A 255 24.85 37.13 -45.37
CA PRO A 255 24.94 36.21 -46.50
C PRO A 255 26.12 35.21 -46.43
N ALA A 256 25.95 34.10 -47.15
CA ALA A 256 26.97 33.11 -47.43
C ALA A 256 27.98 33.64 -48.48
N ALA A 257 29.27 33.54 -48.15
CA ALA A 257 30.35 33.64 -49.11
C ALA A 257 30.56 32.25 -49.74
N ASP A 258 30.40 32.16 -51.07
CA ASP A 258 31.01 31.09 -51.84
C ASP A 258 31.78 31.69 -53.01
N ALA A 259 32.97 31.16 -53.23
CA ALA A 259 34.00 31.67 -54.09
C ALA A 259 34.01 30.87 -55.40
N ALA A 260 33.91 31.54 -56.56
CA ALA A 260 34.42 30.98 -57.81
C ALA A 260 34.65 32.04 -58.91
N ALA A 261 35.93 32.33 -59.11
CA ALA A 261 36.64 32.60 -60.36
C ALA A 261 36.38 33.89 -61.19
N PRO A 262 37.46 34.56 -61.67
CA PRO A 262 37.38 35.81 -62.43
C PRO A 262 37.68 35.70 -63.94
N GLY A 263 37.06 36.63 -64.70
CA GLY A 263 37.63 37.33 -65.86
C GLY A 263 37.21 36.84 -67.27
N PRO A 264 37.56 37.57 -68.35
CA PRO A 264 37.84 39.02 -68.48
C PRO A 264 37.19 39.66 -69.75
N GLY A 265 37.33 40.98 -69.91
CA GLY A 265 37.20 41.67 -71.22
C GLY A 265 36.33 42.94 -71.15
N ARG A 266 36.90 44.13 -70.93
CA ARG A 266 37.46 45.07 -71.93
C ARG A 266 36.45 45.48 -73.01
N GLY A 267 36.17 46.79 -73.04
CA GLY A 267 35.46 47.50 -74.08
C GLY A 267 34.97 48.83 -73.56
#